data_AF-A0A3R7X1W1-F1
#
_entry.id   AF-A0A3R7X1W1-F1
#
_cell.length_a   1.000
_cell.length_b   1.000
_cell.length_c   1.000
_cell.angle_alpha   90.00
_cell.angle_beta   90.00
_cell.angle_gamma   90.00
#
_symmetry.space_group_name_H-M   'P 1'
#
loop_
_entity.id
_entity.type
_entity.pdbx_description
1 polymer ?
#
loop_
_entity_poly.entity_id
_entity_poly.type
_entity_poly.pdbx_seq_one_letter_code
_entity_poly.pdbx_strand_id
1 'polypeptide(L)'
;MVSLKEQVENLKADLDERTKELTFMYSISDIVEAHGDNLETLLEEIIMPLPEALRYPEIAVAVLDVSGDTYRTSDAPVTEWSMSGDIIINGRLAGKLTVFYTEKRDVFDERVFLQEEEGMIRAFSERLGKIIGRVWSDQALVEKTREILKLSTPITKIWDEILILPLIGTLDSERTLYMMEELLNTIRDTGSRYIIMDATGVGTIDSAVAANILKTSRAVKMLGSQMIFTGIKPEVAMTMVHLGIDLGEIITRATLQEGVEYALSEKGLEIVRAEQMSE
;
A
#
# COMPACT_ATOMS: atom_id res chain seq x y z
N MET A 1 -44.48 -16.41 -42.03
CA MET A 1 -44.56 -16.63 -40.58
C MET A 1 -43.33 -17.40 -40.19
N VAL A 2 -42.43 -16.80 -39.42
CA VAL A 2 -41.32 -17.50 -38.76
C VAL A 2 -41.91 -18.64 -37.94
N SER A 3 -41.31 -19.83 -37.99
CA SER A 3 -41.83 -21.01 -37.28
C SER A 3 -41.79 -20.78 -35.76
N LEU A 4 -42.77 -21.30 -35.01
CA LEU A 4 -42.75 -21.25 -33.54
C LEU A 4 -41.44 -21.84 -32.96
N LYS A 5 -40.84 -22.81 -33.66
CA LYS A 5 -39.56 -23.41 -33.29
C LYS A 5 -38.40 -22.43 -33.41
N GLU A 6 -38.39 -21.63 -34.48
CA GLU A 6 -37.37 -20.62 -34.77
C GLU A 6 -37.49 -19.43 -33.79
N GLN A 7 -38.71 -19.06 -33.38
CA GLN A 7 -38.91 -18.07 -32.31
C GLN A 7 -38.36 -18.54 -30.96
N VAL A 8 -38.57 -19.81 -30.59
CA VAL A 8 -38.05 -20.38 -29.33
C VAL A 8 -36.54 -20.49 -29.33
N GLU A 9 -35.92 -20.82 -30.47
CA GLU A 9 -34.45 -20.88 -30.60
C GLU A 9 -33.82 -19.48 -30.45
N ASN A 10 -34.39 -18.45 -31.06
CA ASN A 10 -33.92 -17.08 -30.91
C ASN A 10 -34.05 -16.58 -29.46
N LEU A 11 -35.19 -16.81 -28.81
CA LEU A 11 -35.41 -16.45 -27.40
C LEU A 11 -34.43 -17.14 -26.44
N LYS A 12 -34.06 -18.39 -26.73
CA LYS A 12 -33.06 -19.12 -25.93
C LYS A 12 -31.66 -18.54 -26.11
N ALA A 13 -31.31 -18.15 -27.34
CA ALA A 13 -30.02 -17.53 -27.63
C ALA A 13 -29.87 -16.19 -26.89
N ASP A 14 -30.89 -15.31 -26.96
CA ASP A 14 -30.89 -14.02 -26.25
C ASP A 14 -30.75 -14.21 -24.73
N LEU A 15 -31.42 -15.23 -24.16
CA LEU A 15 -31.35 -15.52 -22.74
C LEU A 15 -29.97 -16.03 -22.31
N ASP A 16 -29.33 -16.85 -23.13
CA ASP A 16 -27.97 -17.35 -22.88
C ASP A 16 -26.96 -16.20 -22.87
N GLU A 17 -27.08 -15.30 -23.84
CA GLU A 17 -26.22 -14.12 -23.97
C GLU A 17 -26.35 -13.17 -22.77
N ARG A 18 -27.59 -12.91 -22.31
CA ARG A 18 -27.84 -12.15 -21.08
C ARG A 18 -27.33 -12.83 -19.82
N THR A 19 -27.35 -14.16 -19.78
CA THR A 19 -26.83 -14.92 -18.64
C THR A 19 -25.32 -14.74 -18.54
N LYS A 20 -24.59 -14.83 -19.67
CA LYS A 20 -23.15 -14.60 -19.73
C LYS A 20 -22.77 -13.20 -19.27
N GLU A 21 -23.44 -12.17 -19.79
CA GLU A 21 -23.24 -10.76 -19.40
C GLU A 21 -23.39 -10.57 -17.89
N LEU A 22 -24.48 -11.10 -17.30
CA LEU A 22 -24.74 -10.98 -15.88
C LEU A 22 -23.70 -11.72 -15.04
N THR A 23 -23.35 -12.95 -15.41
CA THR A 23 -22.34 -13.74 -14.70
C THR A 23 -21.01 -13.00 -14.63
N PHE A 24 -20.57 -12.41 -15.75
CA PHE A 24 -19.39 -11.56 -15.79
C PHE A 24 -19.52 -10.33 -14.88
N MET A 25 -20.66 -9.62 -14.96
CA MET A 25 -20.86 -8.41 -14.16
C MET A 25 -20.88 -8.69 -12.65
N TYR A 26 -21.34 -9.88 -12.23
CA TYR A 26 -21.29 -10.32 -10.84
C TYR A 26 -19.89 -10.74 -10.39
N SER A 27 -19.12 -11.45 -11.23
CA SER A 27 -17.76 -11.89 -10.87
C SER A 27 -16.83 -10.72 -10.53
N ILE A 28 -17.06 -9.55 -11.14
CA ILE A 28 -16.33 -8.32 -10.80
C ILE A 28 -16.46 -7.99 -9.32
N SER A 29 -17.65 -8.14 -8.73
CA SER A 29 -17.86 -7.82 -7.32
C SER A 29 -17.03 -8.74 -6.43
N ASP A 30 -17.03 -10.04 -6.72
CA ASP A 30 -16.28 -11.04 -5.96
C ASP A 30 -14.76 -10.80 -6.06
N ILE A 31 -14.26 -10.46 -7.25
CA ILE A 31 -12.85 -10.17 -7.49
C ILE A 31 -12.41 -8.88 -6.77
N VAL A 32 -13.24 -7.83 -6.78
CA VAL A 32 -12.97 -6.59 -6.05
C VAL A 32 -12.94 -6.81 -4.54
N GLU A 33 -13.83 -7.66 -4.01
CA GLU A 33 -13.83 -8.01 -2.58
C GLU A 33 -12.60 -8.84 -2.18
N ALA A 34 -12.13 -9.73 -3.05
CA ALA A 34 -10.97 -10.59 -2.78
C ALA A 34 -9.62 -9.84 -2.88
N HIS A 35 -9.49 -8.93 -3.85
CA HIS A 35 -8.19 -8.34 -4.24
C HIS A 35 -8.13 -6.81 -4.13
N GLY A 36 -9.10 -6.17 -3.46
CA GLY A 36 -9.17 -4.70 -3.35
C GLY A 36 -7.93 -3.99 -2.79
N ASP A 37 -7.09 -4.72 -2.05
CA ASP A 37 -5.87 -4.18 -1.41
C ASP A 37 -4.63 -4.23 -2.32
N ASN A 38 -4.63 -5.04 -3.39
CA ASN A 38 -3.53 -5.16 -4.36
C ASN A 38 -4.02 -4.85 -5.77
N LEU A 39 -3.75 -3.64 -6.23
CA LEU A 39 -4.21 -3.14 -7.53
C LEU A 39 -3.67 -3.96 -8.71
N GLU A 40 -2.42 -4.41 -8.67
CA GLU A 40 -1.81 -5.14 -9.78
C GLU A 40 -2.53 -6.48 -10.01
N THR A 41 -2.68 -7.27 -8.94
CA THR A 41 -3.44 -8.53 -8.96
C THR A 41 -4.91 -8.30 -9.31
N LEU A 42 -5.53 -7.24 -8.78
CA LEU A 42 -6.91 -6.89 -9.11
C LEU A 42 -7.08 -6.64 -10.61
N LEU A 43 -6.19 -5.86 -11.23
CA LEU A 43 -6.26 -5.52 -12.66
C LEU A 43 -6.01 -6.73 -13.55
N GLU A 44 -5.12 -7.63 -13.16
CA GLU A 44 -4.90 -8.89 -13.85
C GLU A 44 -6.16 -9.78 -13.82
N GLU A 45 -6.73 -9.99 -12.64
CA GLU A 45 -7.84 -10.94 -12.48
C GLU A 45 -9.18 -10.41 -13.00
N ILE A 46 -9.44 -9.10 -12.88
CA ILE A 46 -10.76 -8.53 -13.20
C ILE A 46 -11.14 -8.63 -14.68
N ILE A 47 -10.14 -8.75 -15.56
CA ILE A 47 -10.34 -8.91 -17.00
C ILE A 47 -10.41 -10.38 -17.43
N MET A 48 -9.98 -11.33 -16.59
CA MET A 48 -9.91 -12.76 -16.94
C MET A 48 -11.25 -13.38 -17.33
N PRO A 49 -12.40 -13.04 -16.70
CA PRO A 49 -13.68 -13.63 -17.07
C PRO A 49 -14.31 -12.98 -18.30
N LEU A 50 -13.72 -11.91 -18.85
CA LEU A 50 -14.31 -11.13 -19.94
C LEU A 50 -14.45 -11.90 -21.26
N PRO A 51 -13.47 -12.72 -21.71
CA PRO A 51 -13.64 -13.55 -22.90
C PRO A 51 -14.89 -14.42 -22.88
N GLU A 52 -15.20 -15.05 -21.73
CA GLU A 52 -16.36 -15.93 -21.53
C GLU A 52 -17.71 -15.19 -21.63
N ALA A 53 -17.69 -13.86 -21.48
CA ALA A 53 -18.87 -13.03 -21.61
C ALA A 53 -19.22 -12.71 -23.07
N LEU A 54 -18.34 -13.04 -24.02
CA LEU A 54 -18.49 -12.73 -25.44
C LEU A 54 -19.05 -13.93 -26.20
N ARG A 55 -19.49 -13.68 -27.44
CA ARG A 55 -20.04 -14.70 -28.33
C ARG A 55 -19.04 -15.79 -28.69
N TYR A 56 -17.77 -15.41 -28.90
CA TYR A 56 -16.68 -16.29 -29.32
C TYR A 56 -15.52 -16.25 -28.31
N PRO A 57 -15.69 -16.86 -27.11
CA PRO A 57 -14.71 -16.80 -26.03
C PRO A 57 -13.36 -17.42 -26.41
N GLU A 58 -13.37 -18.46 -27.24
CA GLU A 58 -12.18 -19.23 -27.61
C GLU A 58 -11.17 -18.46 -28.46
N ILE A 59 -11.61 -17.38 -29.11
CA ILE A 59 -10.77 -16.48 -29.90
C ILE A 59 -10.71 -15.07 -29.32
N ALA A 60 -11.30 -14.83 -28.15
CA ALA A 60 -11.35 -13.51 -27.54
C ALA A 60 -10.11 -13.23 -26.67
N VAL A 61 -9.51 -12.06 -26.87
CA VAL A 61 -8.39 -11.57 -26.06
C VAL A 61 -8.75 -10.19 -25.54
N ALA A 62 -8.75 -10.04 -24.21
CA ALA A 62 -8.92 -8.74 -23.58
C ALA A 62 -7.54 -8.17 -23.23
N VAL A 63 -7.39 -6.87 -23.48
CA VAL A 63 -6.18 -6.09 -23.21
C VAL A 63 -6.61 -4.84 -22.48
N LEU A 64 -6.10 -4.66 -21.26
CA LEU A 64 -6.33 -3.47 -20.46
C LEU A 64 -5.03 -2.67 -20.42
N ASP A 65 -5.06 -1.49 -21.02
CA ASP A 65 -3.99 -0.50 -20.92
C ASP A 65 -4.41 0.57 -19.94
N VAL A 66 -3.71 0.72 -18.82
CA VAL A 66 -4.02 1.76 -17.83
C VAL A 66 -2.75 2.27 -17.17
N SER A 67 -2.60 3.60 -17.09
CA SER A 67 -1.46 4.26 -16.43
C SER A 67 -0.05 3.85 -16.91
N GLY A 68 0.06 3.26 -18.11
CA GLY A 68 1.33 2.81 -18.70
C GLY A 68 1.60 1.31 -18.56
N ASP A 69 0.77 0.59 -17.80
CA ASP A 69 0.83 -0.86 -17.67
C ASP A 69 -0.21 -1.53 -18.57
N THR A 70 0.13 -2.72 -19.07
CA THR A 70 -0.71 -3.50 -19.98
C THR A 70 -0.97 -4.88 -19.38
N TYR A 71 -2.24 -5.22 -19.21
CA TYR A 71 -2.71 -6.51 -18.72
C TYR A 71 -3.45 -7.26 -19.82
N ARG A 72 -3.27 -8.58 -19.92
CA ARG A 72 -3.81 -9.40 -21.01
C ARG A 72 -4.37 -10.70 -20.51
N THR A 73 -5.46 -11.17 -21.12
CA THR A 73 -6.02 -12.51 -20.85
C THR A 73 -5.30 -13.63 -21.60
N SER A 74 -4.54 -13.29 -22.65
CA SER A 74 -3.80 -14.24 -23.49
C SER A 74 -2.68 -13.55 -24.29
N ASP A 75 -1.63 -14.32 -24.57
CA ASP A 75 -0.51 -13.94 -25.44
C ASP A 75 -0.83 -14.12 -26.95
N ALA A 76 -2.04 -14.57 -27.28
CA ALA A 76 -2.47 -14.70 -28.67
C ALA A 76 -2.38 -13.36 -29.42
N PRO A 77 -2.02 -13.38 -30.71
CA PRO A 77 -1.84 -12.17 -31.51
C PRO A 77 -3.16 -11.40 -31.63
N VAL A 78 -3.08 -10.09 -31.43
CA VAL A 78 -4.21 -9.18 -31.63
C VAL A 78 -4.41 -8.89 -33.12
N THR A 79 -5.63 -8.51 -33.49
CA THR A 79 -6.03 -8.28 -34.88
C THR A 79 -6.67 -6.90 -35.04
N GLU A 80 -7.11 -6.57 -36.25
CA GLU A 80 -7.90 -5.36 -36.49
C GLU A 80 -9.35 -5.48 -35.96
N TRP A 81 -9.84 -6.70 -35.73
CA TRP A 81 -11.20 -6.97 -35.27
C TRP A 81 -11.29 -6.75 -33.77
N SER A 82 -11.53 -5.49 -33.42
CA SER A 82 -11.49 -5.05 -32.03
C SER A 82 -12.59 -4.07 -31.70
N MET A 83 -12.89 -4.02 -30.42
CA MET A 83 -13.74 -3.01 -29.81
C MET A 83 -13.09 -2.54 -28.52
N SER A 84 -13.37 -1.29 -28.13
CA SER A 84 -12.76 -0.74 -26.94
C SER A 84 -13.74 0.12 -26.14
N GLY A 85 -13.51 0.16 -24.83
CA GLY A 85 -14.09 1.14 -23.92
C GLY A 85 -12.98 1.99 -23.28
N ASP A 86 -13.26 3.27 -23.11
CA ASP A 86 -12.35 4.21 -22.48
C ASP A 86 -12.38 4.05 -20.95
N ILE A 87 -11.20 4.03 -20.33
CA ILE A 87 -11.06 4.04 -18.87
C ILE A 87 -10.91 5.50 -18.44
N ILE A 88 -11.95 6.03 -17.81
CA ILE A 88 -11.99 7.41 -17.31
C ILE A 88 -11.85 7.41 -15.80
N ILE A 89 -10.83 8.10 -15.29
CA ILE A 89 -10.56 8.24 -13.87
C ILE A 89 -10.56 9.72 -13.52
N ASN A 90 -11.42 10.13 -12.57
CA ASN A 90 -11.59 11.53 -12.18
C ASN A 90 -11.81 12.49 -13.38
N GLY A 91 -12.55 12.03 -14.39
CA GLY A 91 -12.87 12.82 -15.60
C GLY A 91 -11.74 12.92 -16.62
N ARG A 92 -10.62 12.20 -16.44
CA ARG A 92 -9.51 12.14 -17.40
C ARG A 92 -9.42 10.75 -18.01
N LEU A 93 -9.14 10.68 -19.30
CA LEU A 93 -8.81 9.43 -19.98
C LEU A 93 -7.49 8.90 -19.42
N ALA A 94 -7.56 7.77 -18.71
CA ALA A 94 -6.43 7.16 -18.01
C ALA A 94 -5.96 5.85 -18.67
N GLY A 95 -6.75 5.32 -19.60
CA GLY A 95 -6.48 4.04 -20.22
C GLY A 95 -7.59 3.61 -21.17
N LYS A 96 -7.49 2.38 -21.65
CA LYS A 96 -8.45 1.75 -22.55
C LYS A 96 -8.52 0.26 -22.28
N LEU A 97 -9.74 -0.28 -22.23
CA LEU A 97 -9.96 -1.72 -22.32
C LEU A 97 -10.30 -2.05 -23.78
N THR A 98 -9.55 -2.97 -24.37
CA THR A 98 -9.75 -3.42 -25.75
C THR A 98 -9.94 -4.92 -25.80
N VAL A 99 -10.94 -5.35 -26.56
CA VAL A 99 -11.21 -6.76 -26.85
C VAL A 99 -10.92 -7.01 -28.30
N PHE A 100 -10.24 -8.12 -28.58
CA PHE A 100 -9.90 -8.58 -29.92
C PHE A 100 -10.49 -9.96 -30.17
N TYR A 101 -10.91 -10.22 -31.40
CA TYR A 101 -11.03 -11.60 -31.90
C TYR A 101 -9.78 -11.96 -32.71
N THR A 102 -9.20 -13.12 -32.48
CA THR A 102 -7.97 -13.55 -33.16
C THR A 102 -8.18 -14.03 -34.60
N GLU A 103 -9.43 -14.25 -35.00
CA GLU A 103 -9.85 -14.71 -36.32
C GLU A 103 -11.07 -13.93 -36.82
N LYS A 104 -11.20 -13.75 -38.14
CA LYS A 104 -12.36 -13.11 -38.76
C LYS A 104 -13.57 -14.06 -38.67
N ARG A 105 -14.68 -13.58 -38.11
CA ARG A 105 -15.96 -14.31 -38.04
C ARG A 105 -17.05 -13.62 -38.87
N ASP A 106 -18.21 -14.27 -38.92
CA ASP A 106 -19.37 -13.79 -39.65
C ASP A 106 -19.80 -12.41 -39.16
N VAL A 107 -19.95 -11.49 -40.10
CA VAL A 107 -20.39 -10.12 -39.83
C VAL A 107 -21.91 -10.16 -39.70
N PHE A 108 -22.43 -9.78 -38.53
CA PHE A 108 -23.86 -9.65 -38.30
C PHE A 108 -24.21 -8.17 -38.29
N ASP A 109 -25.16 -7.77 -39.13
CA ASP A 109 -25.56 -6.35 -39.27
C ASP A 109 -24.37 -5.39 -39.50
N GLU A 110 -23.46 -5.75 -40.41
CA GLU A 110 -22.23 -5.00 -40.72
C GLU A 110 -21.22 -4.85 -39.56
N ARG A 111 -21.45 -5.54 -38.43
CA ARG A 111 -20.59 -5.51 -37.23
C ARG A 111 -19.97 -6.87 -36.91
N VAL A 112 -18.79 -6.82 -36.29
CA VAL A 112 -18.08 -8.01 -35.77
C VAL A 112 -18.50 -8.33 -34.33
N PHE A 113 -18.83 -7.28 -33.56
CA PHE A 113 -19.34 -7.39 -32.19
C PHE A 113 -20.81 -7.00 -32.15
N LEU A 114 -21.56 -7.61 -31.24
CA LEU A 114 -22.97 -7.30 -31.02
C LEU A 114 -23.12 -5.98 -30.25
N GLN A 115 -24.30 -5.36 -30.35
CA GLN A 115 -24.59 -4.12 -29.65
C GLN A 115 -24.58 -4.31 -28.13
N GLU A 116 -24.98 -5.49 -27.67
CA GLU A 116 -24.97 -5.94 -26.29
C GLU A 116 -23.53 -6.03 -25.76
N GLU A 117 -22.61 -6.61 -26.54
CA GLU A 117 -21.18 -6.69 -26.20
C GLU A 117 -20.56 -5.28 -26.15
N GLU A 118 -20.86 -4.43 -27.14
CA GLU A 118 -20.50 -3.02 -27.13
C GLU A 118 -20.96 -2.29 -25.85
N GLY A 119 -22.21 -2.53 -25.44
CA GLY A 119 -22.78 -1.98 -24.22
C GLY A 119 -22.08 -2.49 -22.97
N MET A 120 -21.87 -3.81 -22.87
CA MET A 120 -21.22 -4.46 -21.74
C MET A 120 -19.78 -3.95 -21.53
N ILE A 121 -18.97 -3.90 -22.59
CA ILE A 121 -17.57 -3.45 -22.48
C ILE A 121 -17.48 -1.98 -22.07
N ARG A 122 -18.37 -1.11 -22.59
CA ARG A 122 -18.43 0.30 -22.14
C ARG A 122 -18.80 0.39 -20.67
N ALA A 123 -19.86 -0.30 -20.25
CA ALA A 123 -20.30 -0.32 -18.85
C ALA A 123 -19.22 -0.85 -17.91
N PHE A 124 -18.51 -1.90 -18.34
CA PHE A 124 -17.39 -2.47 -17.58
C PHE A 124 -16.21 -1.50 -17.52
N SER A 125 -15.85 -0.84 -18.63
CA SER A 125 -14.78 0.16 -18.67
C SER A 125 -15.04 1.34 -17.73
N GLU A 126 -16.29 1.83 -17.70
CA GLU A 126 -16.71 2.86 -16.75
C GLU A 126 -16.65 2.38 -15.29
N ARG A 127 -17.05 1.13 -15.03
CA ARG A 127 -16.99 0.53 -13.69
C ARG A 127 -15.54 0.34 -13.23
N LEU A 128 -14.65 -0.12 -14.11
CA LEU A 128 -13.21 -0.21 -13.87
C LEU A 128 -12.62 1.16 -13.53
N GLY A 129 -12.94 2.20 -14.30
CA GLY A 129 -12.47 3.56 -14.00
C GLY A 129 -12.86 4.03 -12.60
N LYS A 130 -14.08 3.70 -12.14
CA LYS A 130 -14.53 4.00 -10.77
C LYS A 130 -13.80 3.18 -9.71
N ILE A 131 -13.58 1.88 -9.94
CA ILE A 131 -12.87 0.99 -9.02
C ILE A 131 -11.43 1.46 -8.85
N ILE A 132 -10.71 1.69 -9.96
CA ILE A 132 -9.31 2.14 -9.95
C ILE A 132 -9.21 3.51 -9.27
N GLY A 133 -10.10 4.44 -9.61
CA GLY A 133 -10.14 5.76 -8.97
C GLY A 133 -10.37 5.70 -7.46
N ARG A 134 -11.20 4.76 -6.98
CA ARG A 134 -11.43 4.52 -5.55
C ARG A 134 -10.17 3.97 -4.87
N VAL A 135 -9.59 2.89 -5.41
CA VAL A 135 -8.39 2.24 -4.85
C VAL A 135 -7.22 3.23 -4.77
N TRP A 136 -6.98 4.05 -5.81
CA TRP A 136 -5.95 5.09 -5.77
C TRP A 136 -6.25 6.21 -4.76
N SER A 137 -7.52 6.59 -4.58
CA SER A 137 -7.87 7.62 -3.61
C SER A 137 -7.62 7.13 -2.18
N ASP A 138 -7.97 5.88 -1.90
CA ASP A 138 -7.75 5.25 -0.60
C ASP A 138 -6.24 5.09 -0.32
N GLN A 139 -5.46 4.62 -1.29
CA GLN A 139 -3.99 4.52 -1.17
C GLN A 139 -3.31 5.89 -1.04
N ALA A 140 -3.74 6.91 -1.81
CA ALA A 140 -3.18 8.26 -1.72
C ALA A 140 -3.45 8.92 -0.36
N LEU A 141 -4.59 8.61 0.27
CA LEU A 141 -4.89 9.08 1.62
C LEU A 141 -3.96 8.42 2.65
N VAL A 142 -3.72 7.11 2.53
CA VAL A 142 -2.80 6.37 3.40
C VAL A 142 -1.38 6.92 3.25
N GLU A 143 -0.88 7.11 2.03
CA GLU A 143 0.48 7.62 1.83
C GLU A 143 0.62 9.07 2.29
N LYS A 144 -0.40 9.93 2.08
CA LYS A 144 -0.38 11.29 2.64
C LYS A 144 -0.35 11.30 4.17
N THR A 145 -1.12 10.42 4.81
CA THR A 145 -1.10 10.28 6.27
C THR A 145 0.28 9.81 6.73
N ARG A 146 0.89 8.88 6.00
CA ARG A 146 2.24 8.39 6.26
C ARG A 146 3.30 9.48 6.07
N GLU A 147 3.21 10.31 5.05
CA GLU A 147 4.12 11.45 4.82
C GLU A 147 4.04 12.48 5.95
N ILE A 148 2.83 12.79 6.43
CA ILE A 148 2.64 13.66 7.59
C ILE A 148 3.31 13.06 8.84
N LEU A 149 3.21 11.75 9.04
CA LEU A 149 3.88 11.06 10.15
C LEU A 149 5.41 11.05 10.00
N LYS A 150 5.95 10.76 8.79
CA LYS A 150 7.40 10.81 8.48
C LYS A 150 8.02 12.17 8.79
N LEU A 151 7.32 13.26 8.44
CA LEU A 151 7.77 14.63 8.72
C LEU A 151 7.80 14.97 10.22
N SER A 152 7.12 14.19 11.06
CA SER A 152 6.94 14.50 12.48
C SER A 152 7.99 13.86 13.40
N THR A 153 8.76 12.86 12.95
CA THR A 153 9.70 12.09 13.80
C THR A 153 10.91 11.56 13.01
N PRO A 154 11.85 12.44 12.61
CA PRO A 154 12.97 12.02 11.78
C PRO A 154 13.95 11.14 12.57
N ILE A 155 14.09 9.87 12.17
CA ILE A 155 15.17 9.00 12.65
C ILE A 155 16.45 9.41 11.92
N THR A 156 17.46 9.86 12.65
CA THR A 156 18.69 10.42 12.05
C THR A 156 19.91 9.63 12.48
N LYS A 157 20.70 9.14 11.50
CA LYS A 157 22.03 8.59 11.76
C LYS A 157 23.00 9.76 12.00
N ILE A 158 23.53 9.84 13.22
CA ILE A 158 24.48 10.90 13.60
C ILE A 158 25.92 10.42 13.68
N TRP A 159 26.12 9.11 13.81
CA TRP A 159 27.43 8.48 13.78
C TRP A 159 27.32 7.07 13.25
N ASP A 160 28.46 6.42 13.01
CA ASP A 160 28.42 5.01 12.62
C ASP A 160 27.84 4.12 13.73
N GLU A 161 26.80 3.38 13.38
CA GLU A 161 25.93 2.58 14.26
C GLU A 161 25.18 3.37 15.36
N ILE A 162 25.07 4.70 15.28
CA ILE A 162 24.35 5.54 16.26
C ILE A 162 23.20 6.29 15.58
N LEU A 163 21.97 6.07 16.07
CA LEU A 163 20.76 6.75 15.65
C LEU A 163 20.23 7.69 16.76
N ILE A 164 19.64 8.81 16.36
CA ILE A 164 18.85 9.69 17.23
C ILE A 164 17.40 9.70 16.76
N LEU A 165 16.48 9.64 17.72
CA LEU A 165 15.04 9.72 17.54
C LEU A 165 14.45 10.77 18.50
N PRO A 166 14.18 12.01 18.04
CA PRO A 166 13.57 13.04 18.88
C PRO A 166 12.06 12.85 18.99
N LEU A 167 11.54 12.90 20.21
CA LEU A 167 10.12 12.89 20.52
C LEU A 167 9.64 14.34 20.69
N ILE A 168 8.99 14.90 19.66
CA ILE A 168 8.53 16.30 19.67
C ILE A 168 7.00 16.37 19.73
N GLY A 169 6.45 17.18 20.63
CA GLY A 169 5.01 17.50 20.68
C GLY A 169 4.18 16.51 21.50
N THR A 170 2.90 16.41 21.19
CA THR A 170 2.00 15.40 21.78
C THR A 170 2.24 14.07 21.08
N LEU A 171 2.69 13.07 21.83
CA LEU A 171 2.72 11.68 21.38
C LEU A 171 1.32 11.10 21.49
N ASP A 172 0.82 10.53 20.39
CA ASP A 172 -0.39 9.70 20.39
C ASP A 172 -0.04 8.25 20.03
N SER A 173 -1.03 7.36 20.14
CA SER A 173 -0.83 5.93 19.94
C SER A 173 -0.46 5.57 18.50
N GLU A 174 -1.07 6.21 17.50
CA GLU A 174 -0.80 5.92 16.08
C GLU A 174 0.63 6.30 15.70
N ARG A 175 1.04 7.51 16.09
CA ARG A 175 2.40 8.01 15.84
C ARG A 175 3.44 7.15 16.54
N THR A 176 3.20 6.72 17.78
CA THR A 176 4.14 5.88 18.53
C THR A 176 4.34 4.51 17.85
N LEU A 177 3.28 3.92 17.32
CA LEU A 177 3.36 2.64 16.59
C LEU A 177 4.13 2.80 15.29
N TYR A 178 3.84 3.86 14.52
CA TYR A 178 4.55 4.16 13.28
C TYR A 178 6.06 4.34 13.52
N MET A 179 6.43 5.14 14.53
CA MET A 179 7.83 5.36 14.92
C MET A 179 8.54 4.05 15.30
N MET A 180 7.86 3.16 16.02
CA MET A 180 8.41 1.86 16.38
C MET A 180 8.73 1.05 15.14
N GLU A 181 7.80 0.93 14.19
CA GLU A 181 8.01 0.20 12.94
C GLU A 181 9.17 0.78 12.12
N GLU A 182 9.19 2.11 11.95
CA GLU A 182 10.25 2.81 11.22
C GLU A 182 11.62 2.63 11.89
N LEU A 183 11.69 2.70 13.22
CA LEU A 183 12.93 2.50 13.97
C LEU A 183 13.46 1.08 13.80
N LEU A 184 12.61 0.06 13.93
CA LEU A 184 13.03 -1.34 13.80
C LEU A 184 13.54 -1.64 12.38
N ASN A 185 12.88 -1.10 11.34
CA ASN A 185 13.37 -1.19 9.97
C ASN A 185 14.71 -0.46 9.78
N THR A 186 14.84 0.76 10.31
CA THR A 186 16.08 1.54 10.21
C THR A 186 17.25 0.84 10.90
N ILE A 187 17.02 0.23 12.07
CA ILE A 187 18.05 -0.57 12.77
C ILE A 187 18.52 -1.73 11.91
N ARG A 188 17.58 -2.48 11.32
CA ARG A 188 17.90 -3.59 10.42
C ARG A 188 18.74 -3.14 9.23
N ASP A 189 18.35 -2.04 8.59
CA ASP A 189 18.96 -1.59 7.34
C ASP A 189 20.33 -0.92 7.58
N THR A 190 20.51 -0.27 8.73
CA THR A 190 21.75 0.45 9.08
C THR A 190 22.72 -0.34 9.95
N GLY A 191 22.29 -1.45 10.54
CA GLY A 191 23.07 -2.21 11.52
C GLY A 191 23.34 -1.44 12.82
N SER A 192 22.50 -0.47 13.17
CA SER A 192 22.77 0.44 14.28
C SER A 192 22.69 -0.24 15.64
N ARG A 193 23.71 -0.05 16.48
CA ARG A 193 23.80 -0.65 17.82
C ARG A 193 23.29 0.25 18.93
N TYR A 194 23.33 1.56 18.75
CA TYR A 194 22.90 2.52 19.77
C TYR A 194 21.81 3.43 19.24
N ILE A 195 20.69 3.49 19.96
CA ILE A 195 19.52 4.31 19.62
C ILE A 195 19.28 5.27 20.75
N ILE A 196 19.40 6.57 20.48
CA ILE A 196 19.14 7.62 21.46
C ILE A 196 17.74 8.19 21.22
N MET A 197 16.83 7.96 22.17
CA MET A 197 15.48 8.50 22.14
C MET A 197 15.40 9.74 23.03
N ASP A 198 15.18 10.92 22.44
CA ASP A 198 15.13 12.20 23.16
C ASP A 198 13.70 12.61 23.49
N ALA A 199 13.35 12.62 24.76
CA ALA A 199 12.04 12.97 25.27
C ALA A 199 11.92 14.45 25.72
N THR A 200 12.94 15.28 25.46
CA THR A 200 12.96 16.69 25.90
C THR A 200 11.72 17.47 25.42
N GLY A 201 11.27 17.19 24.19
CA GLY A 201 10.13 17.86 23.54
C GLY A 201 8.75 17.32 23.93
N VAL A 202 8.67 16.33 24.82
CA VAL A 202 7.40 15.70 25.21
C VAL A 202 6.79 16.45 26.40
N GLY A 203 5.52 16.81 26.27
CA GLY A 203 4.74 17.44 27.35
C GLY A 203 4.32 16.43 28.41
N THR A 204 3.29 15.66 28.10
CA THR A 204 2.77 14.58 28.95
C THR A 204 2.67 13.30 28.14
N ILE A 205 2.95 12.17 28.78
CA ILE A 205 2.82 10.83 28.20
C ILE A 205 1.68 10.12 28.91
N ASP A 206 0.75 9.56 28.13
CA ASP A 206 -0.30 8.69 28.67
C ASP A 206 0.22 7.25 28.87
N SER A 207 -0.58 6.42 29.56
CA SER A 207 -0.19 5.03 29.83
C SER A 207 -0.01 4.18 28.57
N ALA A 208 -0.73 4.49 27.48
CA ALA A 208 -0.67 3.71 26.24
C ALA A 208 0.63 3.99 25.46
N VAL A 209 1.00 5.26 25.35
CA VAL A 209 2.27 5.71 24.75
C VAL A 209 3.45 5.18 25.55
N ALA A 210 3.41 5.29 26.89
CA ALA A 210 4.46 4.73 27.74
C ALA A 210 4.61 3.21 27.55
N ALA A 211 3.50 2.47 27.49
CA ALA A 211 3.53 1.03 27.21
C ALA A 211 4.12 0.72 25.82
N ASN A 212 3.83 1.51 24.80
CA ASN A 212 4.38 1.33 23.47
C ASN A 212 5.89 1.65 23.42
N ILE A 213 6.34 2.71 24.09
CA ILE A 213 7.78 3.00 24.26
C ILE A 213 8.52 1.80 24.87
N LEU A 214 7.91 1.10 25.82
CA LEU A 214 8.49 -0.10 26.42
C LEU A 214 8.53 -1.30 25.49
N LYS A 215 7.49 -1.51 24.69
CA LYS A 215 7.51 -2.53 23.64
C LYS A 215 8.63 -2.23 22.64
N THR A 216 8.79 -0.97 22.25
CA THR A 216 9.87 -0.52 21.36
C THR A 216 11.24 -0.84 21.95
N SER A 217 11.50 -0.46 23.21
CA SER A 217 12.78 -0.75 23.88
C SER A 217 13.12 -2.25 23.87
N ARG A 218 12.14 -3.11 24.19
CA ARG A 218 12.33 -4.57 24.16
C ARG A 218 12.57 -5.09 22.75
N ALA A 219 11.83 -4.61 21.76
CA ALA A 219 12.01 -5.00 20.36
C ALA A 219 13.39 -4.59 19.83
N VAL A 220 13.87 -3.39 20.16
CA VAL A 220 15.22 -2.92 19.83
C VAL A 220 16.30 -3.82 20.45
N LYS A 221 16.12 -4.22 21.71
CA LYS A 221 17.00 -5.18 22.40
C LYS A 221 17.03 -6.55 21.71
N MET A 222 15.89 -7.03 21.22
CA MET A 222 15.81 -8.29 20.46
C MET A 222 16.55 -8.22 19.12
N LEU A 223 16.66 -7.04 18.52
CA LEU A 223 17.47 -6.81 17.31
C LEU A 223 18.97 -6.66 17.60
N GLY A 224 19.40 -6.78 18.85
CA GLY A 224 20.80 -6.67 19.25
C GLY A 224 21.29 -5.23 19.43
N SER A 225 20.37 -4.30 19.57
CA SER A 225 20.68 -2.88 19.75
C SER A 225 20.25 -2.38 21.14
N GLN A 226 20.90 -1.31 21.59
CA GLN A 226 20.71 -0.74 22.92
C GLN A 226 20.04 0.63 22.81
N MET A 227 18.94 0.80 23.55
CA MET A 227 18.20 2.05 23.61
C MET A 227 18.67 2.90 24.81
N ILE A 228 18.92 4.18 24.55
CA ILE A 228 19.32 5.21 25.53
C ILE A 228 18.24 6.27 25.53
N PHE A 229 17.62 6.53 26.67
CA PHE A 229 16.65 7.60 26.81
C PHE A 229 17.30 8.87 27.33
N THR A 230 16.91 10.01 26.77
CA THR A 230 17.40 11.33 27.18
C THR A 230 16.24 12.29 27.39
N GLY A 231 16.42 13.33 28.21
CA GLY A 231 15.41 14.39 28.37
C GLY A 231 14.11 13.95 29.06
N ILE A 232 14.12 12.83 29.81
CA ILE A 232 12.93 12.37 30.54
C ILE A 232 12.60 13.34 31.68
N LYS A 233 11.42 13.96 31.62
CA LYS A 233 10.89 14.80 32.71
C LYS A 233 10.40 13.95 33.89
N PRO A 234 10.42 14.46 35.13
CA PRO A 234 9.99 13.72 36.32
C PRO A 234 8.60 13.08 36.19
N GLU A 235 7.65 13.77 35.59
CA GLU A 235 6.27 13.28 35.41
C GLU A 235 6.22 12.06 34.49
N VAL A 236 7.03 12.06 33.43
CA VAL A 236 7.15 10.94 32.50
C VAL A 236 7.80 9.74 33.18
N ALA A 237 8.88 9.98 33.94
CA ALA A 237 9.57 8.93 34.71
C ALA A 237 8.61 8.25 35.70
N MET A 238 7.77 9.01 36.40
CA MET A 238 6.79 8.47 37.35
C MET A 238 5.75 7.58 36.66
N THR A 239 5.20 7.99 35.53
CA THR A 239 4.26 7.18 34.73
C THR A 239 4.92 5.87 34.29
N MET A 240 6.16 5.97 33.81
CA MET A 240 7.00 4.85 33.40
C MET A 240 7.20 3.85 34.55
N VAL A 241 7.59 4.31 35.74
CA VAL A 241 7.75 3.46 36.93
C VAL A 241 6.43 2.79 37.35
N HIS A 242 5.31 3.52 37.31
CA HIS A 242 4.00 3.01 37.71
C HIS A 242 3.53 1.83 36.83
N LEU A 243 3.93 1.81 35.56
CA LEU A 243 3.61 0.73 34.62
C LEU A 243 4.50 -0.51 34.76
N GLY A 244 5.36 -0.55 35.81
CA GLY A 244 6.14 -1.72 36.17
C GLY A 244 7.42 -1.88 35.35
N ILE A 245 8.05 -0.77 34.96
CA ILE A 245 9.37 -0.80 34.35
C ILE A 245 10.41 -1.28 35.36
N ASP A 246 11.13 -2.34 35.00
CA ASP A 246 12.41 -2.64 35.61
C ASP A 246 13.48 -1.74 34.97
N LEU A 247 13.92 -0.72 35.72
CA LEU A 247 14.92 0.24 35.27
C LEU A 247 16.30 -0.41 35.06
N GLY A 248 16.50 -1.66 35.50
CA GLY A 248 17.75 -2.39 35.30
C GLY A 248 18.11 -2.63 33.82
N GLU A 249 17.15 -2.54 32.91
CA GLU A 249 17.38 -2.79 31.48
C GLU A 249 17.39 -1.53 30.60
N ILE A 250 17.05 -0.36 31.16
CA ILE A 250 16.91 0.88 30.39
C ILE A 250 18.02 1.85 30.77
N ILE A 251 18.79 2.28 29.78
CA ILE A 251 19.83 3.28 29.99
C ILE A 251 19.23 4.66 29.82
N THR A 252 19.49 5.53 30.80
CA THR A 252 19.01 6.92 30.79
C THR A 252 20.17 7.89 30.95
N ARG A 253 20.09 9.03 30.28
CA ARG A 253 20.96 10.19 30.48
C ARG A 253 20.10 11.44 30.61
N ALA A 254 20.61 12.47 31.28
CA ALA A 254 19.80 13.66 31.52
C ALA A 254 19.58 14.45 30.21
N THR A 255 20.62 14.53 29.38
CA THR A 255 20.61 15.33 28.15
C THR A 255 20.93 14.49 26.92
N LEU A 256 20.52 14.97 25.73
CA LEU A 256 20.88 14.37 24.45
C LEU A 256 22.40 14.28 24.29
N GLN A 257 23.12 15.32 24.71
CA GLN A 257 24.59 15.37 24.66
C GLN A 257 25.21 14.21 25.46
N GLU A 258 24.81 14.01 26.71
CA GLU A 258 25.28 12.89 27.53
C GLU A 258 24.93 11.53 26.92
N GLY A 259 23.79 11.43 26.22
CA GLY A 259 23.41 10.23 25.48
C GLY A 259 24.37 9.91 24.32
N VAL A 260 24.76 10.94 23.57
CA VAL A 260 25.74 10.82 22.47
C VAL A 260 27.12 10.46 23.00
N GLU A 261 27.59 11.16 24.03
CA GLU A 261 28.86 10.88 24.71
C GLU A 261 28.92 9.44 25.21
N TYR A 262 27.83 8.96 25.82
CA TYR A 262 27.72 7.58 26.28
C TYR A 262 27.81 6.57 25.13
N ALA A 263 27.02 6.76 24.07
CA ALA A 263 27.03 5.86 22.91
C ALA A 263 28.40 5.80 22.22
N LEU A 264 29.11 6.93 22.13
CA LEU A 264 30.48 6.98 21.60
C LEU A 264 31.47 6.24 22.52
N SER A 265 31.38 6.45 23.84
CA SER A 265 32.26 5.80 24.80
C SER A 265 32.15 4.27 24.78
N GLU A 266 30.94 3.72 24.60
CA GLU A 266 30.70 2.28 24.46
C GLU A 266 31.32 1.70 23.17
N LYS A 267 31.52 2.55 22.15
CA LYS A 267 32.28 2.21 20.94
C LYS A 267 33.79 2.41 21.09
N GLY A 268 34.27 2.81 22.27
CA GLY A 268 35.67 3.13 22.52
C GLY A 268 36.12 4.46 21.91
N LEU A 269 35.17 5.37 21.63
CA LEU A 269 35.44 6.72 21.13
C LEU A 269 35.26 7.73 22.26
N GLU A 270 36.17 8.71 22.34
CA GLU A 270 36.11 9.78 23.33
C GLU A 270 36.08 11.14 22.65
N ILE A 271 35.22 12.05 23.12
CA ILE A 271 35.18 13.43 22.63
C ILE A 271 36.22 14.23 23.43
N VAL A 272 37.29 14.62 22.76
CA VAL A 272 38.34 15.48 23.33
C VAL A 272 38.21 16.90 22.80
N ARG A 273 38.51 17.90 23.63
CA ARG A 273 38.65 19.27 23.14
C ARG A 273 39.88 19.34 22.26
N ALA A 274 39.77 19.95 21.09
CA ALA A 274 40.90 20.10 20.16
C ALA A 274 42.15 20.71 20.80
N GLU A 275 41.97 21.62 21.77
CA GLU A 275 43.06 22.24 22.54
C GLU A 275 43.89 21.22 23.34
N GLN A 276 43.28 20.12 23.78
CA GLN A 276 43.88 19.06 24.61
C GLN A 276 44.53 17.94 23.77
N MET A 277 44.39 17.96 22.44
CA MET A 277 45.05 16.99 21.54
C MET A 277 46.49 17.37 21.18
N SER A 278 46.95 18.54 21.62
CA SER A 278 48.25 19.13 21.23
C SER A 278 49.39 18.88 22.23
N GLU A 279 49.14 18.11 23.31
CA GLU A 279 50.14 17.63 24.27
C GLU A 279 50.42 16.14 24.06
#